data_AF-A0A925QXP3-F1
#
_entry.id   AF-A0A925QXP3-F1
#
_cell.length_a   1.000
_cell.length_b   1.000
_cell.length_c   1.000
_cell.angle_alpha   90.00
_cell.angle_beta   90.00
_cell.angle_gamma   90.00
#
_symmetry.space_group_name_H-M   'P 1'
#
loop_
_entity.id
_entity.type
_entity.pdbx_description
1 polymer ?
#
loop_
_entity_poly.entity_id
_entity_poly.type
_entity_poly.pdbx_seq_one_letter_code
_entity_poly.pdbx_strand_id
1 'polypeptide(L)'
;MNIFSTMAVIAILATVSETCGNKNASTGRHKAKLEIKALCMNYTIRLVEGNIDTSMITPAWTDEHSGKSYNNVFGLANPCSFPKTIKEGDEFYFTIDTAKQPNCAVCMAYYPTPPKKLSIKIVEP
;
A
#
# COMPACT_ATOMS: atom_id res chain seq x y z
N MET A 1 11.06 -35.35 -51.95
CA MET A 1 10.60 -36.49 -51.12
C MET A 1 11.76 -37.43 -50.92
N ASN A 2 12.56 -37.24 -49.87
CA ASN A 2 13.59 -38.19 -49.43
C ASN A 2 13.56 -38.26 -47.89
N ILE A 3 13.53 -39.50 -47.41
CA ILE A 3 13.39 -39.97 -46.02
C ILE A 3 14.72 -40.68 -45.65
N PHE A 4 14.96 -40.89 -44.34
CA PHE A 4 16.06 -41.60 -43.65
C PHE A 4 17.25 -40.70 -43.25
N SER A 5 17.87 -40.76 -42.06
CA SER A 5 17.67 -41.53 -40.82
C SER A 5 18.63 -40.96 -39.76
N THR A 6 18.14 -40.71 -38.55
CA THR A 6 18.83 -40.77 -37.23
C THR A 6 20.26 -40.22 -37.05
N MET A 7 20.38 -39.15 -36.25
CA MET A 7 21.20 -39.20 -35.03
C MET A 7 20.61 -38.26 -33.99
N ALA A 8 20.27 -38.81 -32.83
CA ALA A 8 19.86 -38.09 -31.65
C ALA A 8 21.05 -37.33 -31.06
N VAL A 9 20.88 -36.04 -30.79
CA VAL A 9 21.65 -35.35 -29.75
C VAL A 9 20.63 -34.66 -28.85
N ILE A 10 20.40 -35.31 -27.73
CA ILE A 10 19.65 -34.81 -26.59
C ILE A 10 20.54 -33.75 -25.94
N ALA A 11 20.29 -32.47 -26.25
CA ALA A 11 20.82 -31.35 -25.48
C ALA A 11 19.77 -30.98 -24.43
N ILE A 12 19.94 -31.55 -23.23
CA ILE A 12 19.23 -31.13 -22.02
C ILE A 12 19.73 -29.72 -21.71
N LEU A 13 19.07 -28.69 -22.24
CA LEU A 13 19.21 -27.37 -21.64
C LEU A 13 18.51 -27.44 -20.29
N ALA A 14 19.33 -27.48 -19.25
CA ALA A 14 18.90 -27.33 -17.88
C ALA A 14 17.93 -26.16 -17.79
N THR A 15 16.70 -26.47 -17.43
CA THR A 15 15.72 -25.51 -16.95
C THR A 15 16.36 -24.78 -15.78
N VAL A 16 16.83 -23.55 -15.99
CA VAL A 16 16.81 -22.57 -14.91
C VAL A 16 15.34 -22.30 -14.65
N SER A 17 14.72 -23.17 -13.87
CA SER A 17 13.63 -22.73 -13.02
C SER A 17 14.26 -21.61 -12.18
N GLU A 18 14.03 -20.37 -12.58
CA GLU A 18 13.88 -19.32 -11.60
C GLU A 18 12.78 -19.80 -10.68
N THR A 19 13.18 -20.54 -9.65
CA THR A 19 12.47 -20.53 -8.41
C THR A 19 12.50 -19.06 -8.00
N CYS A 20 11.50 -18.31 -8.46
CA CYS A 20 11.02 -17.09 -7.83
C CYS A 20 10.54 -17.51 -6.43
N GLY A 21 11.51 -17.83 -5.60
CA GLY A 21 11.42 -17.92 -4.17
C GLY A 21 11.24 -16.50 -3.69
N ASN A 22 9.99 -16.07 -3.63
CA ASN A 22 9.42 -15.73 -2.34
C ASN A 22 7.91 -15.58 -2.51
N LYS A 23 7.20 -16.69 -2.26
CA LYS A 23 5.89 -16.61 -1.65
C LYS A 23 6.08 -16.15 -0.19
N ASN A 24 6.57 -14.93 0.00
CA ASN A 24 6.22 -14.23 1.21
C ASN A 24 4.79 -13.77 0.97
N ALA A 25 3.83 -14.60 1.37
CA ALA A 25 2.59 -14.07 1.87
C ALA A 25 3.00 -13.16 3.04
N SER A 26 3.28 -11.90 2.73
CA SER A 26 3.67 -10.90 3.71
C SER A 26 2.42 -10.63 4.53
N THR A 27 2.22 -11.44 5.56
CA THR A 27 1.18 -11.25 6.56
C THR A 27 1.47 -9.91 7.23
N GLY A 28 0.93 -8.83 6.67
CA GLY A 28 1.02 -7.46 7.18
C GLY A 28 1.65 -6.40 6.28
N ARG A 29 2.26 -6.72 5.11
CA ARG A 29 2.74 -5.66 4.18
C ARG A 29 1.65 -5.32 3.18
N HIS A 30 1.35 -4.03 3.09
CA HIS A 30 0.31 -3.47 2.24
C HIS A 30 0.89 -2.33 1.41
N LYS A 31 0.37 -2.12 0.21
CA LYS A 31 0.71 -1.00 -0.64
C LYS A 31 -0.41 0.03 -0.58
N ALA A 32 -0.05 1.29 -0.42
CA ALA A 32 -0.99 2.39 -0.40
C ALA A 32 -0.52 3.55 -1.28
N LYS A 33 -1.45 4.47 -1.56
CA LYS A 33 -1.20 5.76 -2.20
C LYS A 33 -1.66 6.89 -1.29
N LEU A 34 -0.86 7.94 -1.14
CA LEU A 34 -1.27 9.16 -0.45
C LEU A 34 -2.14 10.00 -1.39
N GLU A 35 -3.46 9.93 -1.25
CA GLU A 35 -4.41 10.61 -2.14
C GLU A 35 -4.59 12.09 -1.80
N ILE A 36 -4.56 12.45 -0.50
CA ILE A 36 -4.67 13.83 -0.04
C ILE A 36 -3.65 14.06 1.07
N LYS A 37 -2.82 15.09 0.92
CA LYS A 37 -1.86 15.58 1.92
C LYS A 37 -2.26 16.95 2.45
N ALA A 38 -3.31 17.02 3.28
CA ALA A 38 -3.80 18.29 3.82
C ALA A 38 -3.05 18.79 5.07
N LEU A 39 -3.43 19.98 5.54
CA LEU A 39 -2.87 20.60 6.74
C LEU A 39 -3.11 19.73 7.99
N CYS A 40 -2.23 19.90 8.99
CA CYS A 40 -2.29 19.20 10.27
C CYS A 40 -2.32 17.67 10.15
N MET A 41 -1.71 17.13 9.08
CA MET A 41 -1.62 15.69 8.84
C MET A 41 -3.00 15.01 8.63
N ASN A 42 -4.00 15.78 8.21
CA ASN A 42 -5.30 15.27 7.76
C ASN A 42 -5.13 14.57 6.41
N TYR A 43 -4.65 13.34 6.43
CA TYR A 43 -4.28 12.59 5.23
C TYR A 43 -5.35 11.59 4.84
N THR A 44 -5.55 11.45 3.54
CA THR A 44 -6.37 10.39 2.94
C THR A 44 -5.45 9.42 2.23
N ILE A 45 -5.47 8.16 2.67
CA ILE A 45 -4.60 7.11 2.17
C ILE A 45 -5.47 6.03 1.54
N ARG A 46 -5.20 5.68 0.27
CA ARG A 46 -5.91 4.60 -0.44
C ARG A 46 -5.11 3.31 -0.38
N LEU A 47 -5.77 2.21 -0.06
CA LEU A 47 -5.21 0.88 -0.23
C LEU A 47 -5.12 0.54 -1.73
N VAL A 48 -3.92 0.17 -2.19
CA VAL A 48 -3.65 -0.22 -3.58
C VAL A 48 -3.52 -1.75 -3.68
N GLU A 49 -2.75 -2.38 -2.79
CA GLU A 49 -2.54 -3.83 -2.77
C GLU A 49 -2.44 -4.37 -1.33
N GLY A 50 -2.88 -5.61 -1.13
CA GLY A 50 -2.80 -6.34 0.14
C GLY A 50 -4.18 -6.69 0.73
N ASN A 51 -4.20 -7.67 1.64
CA ASN A 51 -5.43 -8.11 2.30
C ASN A 51 -5.53 -7.50 3.71
N ILE A 52 -6.32 -6.43 3.82
CA ILE A 52 -6.72 -5.85 5.10
C ILE A 52 -8.19 -6.18 5.34
N ASP A 53 -8.61 -6.32 6.60
CA ASP A 53 -10.03 -6.38 6.93
C ASP A 53 -10.71 -5.10 6.43
N THR A 54 -11.64 -5.26 5.48
CA THR A 54 -12.33 -4.15 4.82
C THR A 54 -13.22 -3.37 5.79
N SER A 55 -13.56 -3.93 6.95
CA SER A 55 -14.26 -3.23 8.04
C SER A 55 -13.44 -2.07 8.63
N MET A 56 -12.12 -2.10 8.42
CA MET A 56 -11.15 -1.15 8.92
C MET A 56 -10.88 0.03 7.96
N ILE A 57 -11.40 -0.02 6.73
CA ILE A 57 -11.25 1.06 5.73
C ILE A 57 -12.63 1.54 5.26
N THR A 58 -12.65 2.70 4.62
CA THR A 58 -13.85 3.30 4.05
C THR A 58 -13.94 2.90 2.58
N PRO A 59 -14.93 2.09 2.16
CA PRO A 59 -15.00 1.56 0.80
C PRO A 59 -15.25 2.64 -0.25
N ALA A 60 -16.01 3.68 0.10
CA ALA A 60 -16.26 4.86 -0.72
C ALA A 60 -16.35 6.10 0.18
N TRP A 61 -15.62 7.15 -0.17
CA TRP A 61 -15.60 8.42 0.55
C TRP A 61 -15.44 9.57 -0.45
N THR A 62 -16.18 10.65 -0.25
CA THR A 62 -16.06 11.86 -1.06
C THR A 62 -15.44 12.96 -0.22
N ASP A 63 -14.39 13.58 -0.75
CA ASP A 63 -13.82 14.78 -0.17
C ASP A 63 -14.80 15.94 -0.35
N GLU A 64 -15.42 16.39 0.74
CA GLU A 64 -16.40 17.49 0.72
C GLU A 64 -15.77 18.83 0.29
N HIS A 65 -14.43 18.97 0.40
CA HIS A 65 -13.75 20.18 -0.05
C HIS A 65 -13.60 20.24 -1.58
N SER A 66 -13.19 19.14 -2.21
CA SER A 66 -12.92 19.08 -3.66
C SER A 66 -14.04 18.45 -4.50
N GLY A 67 -15.00 17.76 -3.87
CA GLY A 67 -16.02 16.96 -4.54
C GLY A 67 -15.51 15.64 -5.15
N LYS A 68 -14.23 15.30 -4.98
CA LYS A 68 -13.63 14.10 -5.55
C LYS A 68 -13.90 12.86 -4.69
N SER A 69 -14.32 11.77 -5.33
CA SER A 69 -14.56 10.49 -4.67
C SER A 69 -13.35 9.56 -4.73
N TYR A 70 -13.16 8.82 -3.65
CA TYR A 70 -12.09 7.84 -3.46
C TYR A 70 -12.66 6.55 -2.90
N ASN A 71 -12.06 5.42 -3.28
CA ASN A 71 -12.46 4.10 -2.80
C ASN A 71 -11.35 3.45 -1.98
N ASN A 72 -11.72 2.58 -1.04
CA ASN A 72 -10.79 1.83 -0.19
C ASN A 72 -9.79 2.74 0.55
N VAL A 73 -10.29 3.81 1.15
CA VAL A 73 -9.47 4.84 1.82
C VAL A 73 -9.61 4.82 3.34
N PHE A 74 -8.57 5.29 4.02
CA PHE A 74 -8.57 5.52 5.46
C PHE A 74 -7.81 6.80 5.79
N GLY A 75 -8.12 7.38 6.96
CA GLY A 75 -7.37 8.48 7.54
C GLY A 75 -6.15 8.00 8.33
N LEU A 76 -5.12 8.83 8.42
CA LEU A 76 -3.95 8.54 9.25
C LEU A 76 -4.28 8.75 10.75
N ALA A 77 -4.01 7.74 11.59
CA ALA A 77 -4.23 7.83 13.04
C ALA A 77 -2.97 8.18 13.84
N ASN A 78 -1.77 7.92 13.29
CA ASN A 78 -0.49 8.17 13.96
C ASN A 78 0.41 9.15 13.17
N PRO A 79 0.08 10.45 13.16
CA PRO A 79 0.76 11.43 12.30
C PRO A 79 2.25 11.62 12.60
N CYS A 80 2.68 11.38 13.84
CA CYS A 80 4.05 11.61 14.28
C CYS A 80 5.10 10.74 13.57
N SER A 81 4.74 9.51 13.19
CA SER A 81 5.66 8.56 12.55
C SER A 81 5.64 8.63 11.02
N PHE A 82 4.76 9.45 10.43
CA PHE A 82 4.61 9.52 8.99
C PHE A 82 5.74 10.35 8.35
N PRO A 83 6.55 9.77 7.44
CA PRO A 83 7.68 10.46 6.83
C PRO A 83 7.25 11.69 6.02
N LYS A 84 7.97 12.81 6.18
CA LYS A 84 7.72 14.03 5.40
C LYS A 84 8.07 13.87 3.92
N THR A 85 8.87 12.86 3.58
CA THR A 85 9.36 12.56 2.23
C THR A 85 8.26 12.10 1.28
N ILE A 86 7.24 11.39 1.78
CA ILE A 86 6.09 10.92 1.00
C ILE A 86 5.19 12.11 0.66
N LYS A 87 4.92 12.33 -0.62
CA LYS A 87 4.10 13.42 -1.16
C LYS A 87 2.75 12.90 -1.62
N GLU A 88 1.83 13.83 -1.83
CA GLU A 88 0.56 13.51 -2.46
C GLU A 88 0.82 12.90 -3.85
N GLY A 89 0.14 11.79 -4.15
CA GLY A 89 0.33 11.01 -5.35
C GLY A 89 1.29 9.83 -5.21
N ASP A 90 2.16 9.81 -4.19
CA ASP A 90 3.16 8.76 -4.02
C ASP A 90 2.53 7.44 -3.53
N GLU A 91 3.08 6.33 -4.00
CA GLU A 91 2.80 5.00 -3.50
C GLU A 91 3.89 4.56 -2.54
N PHE A 92 3.49 3.89 -1.45
CA PHE A 92 4.40 3.42 -0.41
C PHE A 92 3.90 2.12 0.18
N TYR A 93 4.79 1.40 0.88
CA TYR A 93 4.44 0.19 1.62
C TYR A 93 4.38 0.45 3.12
N PHE A 94 3.40 -0.17 3.77
CA PHE A 94 3.17 -0.05 5.20
C PHE A 94 2.75 -1.37 5.84
N THR A 95 2.81 -1.40 7.16
CA THR A 95 2.17 -2.41 8.00
C THR A 95 1.23 -1.74 8.99
N ILE A 96 0.23 -2.47 9.50
CA ILE A 96 -0.61 -1.97 10.61
C ILE A 96 0.26 -1.83 11.86
N ASP A 97 0.18 -0.68 12.50
CA ASP A 97 0.91 -0.39 13.72
C ASP A 97 0.00 -0.55 14.94
N THR A 98 0.27 -1.56 15.75
CA THR A 98 -0.45 -1.87 16.99
C THR A 98 0.25 -1.30 18.23
N ALA A 99 1.42 -0.67 18.06
CA ALA A 99 2.16 -0.09 19.17
C ALA A 99 1.42 1.14 19.74
N LYS A 100 1.69 1.44 21.02
CA LYS A 100 1.20 2.66 21.64
C LYS A 100 1.84 3.86 20.95
N GLN A 101 1.00 4.72 20.39
CA GLN A 101 1.45 5.90 19.65
C GLN A 101 1.75 7.06 20.61
N PRO A 102 2.80 7.86 20.36
CA PRO A 102 3.05 9.07 21.11
C PRO A 102 1.97 10.12 20.82
N ASN A 103 1.69 10.99 21.80
CA ASN A 103 0.82 12.14 21.58
C ASN A 103 1.57 13.14 20.69
N CYS A 104 1.04 13.39 19.49
CA CYS A 104 1.59 14.36 18.56
C CYS A 104 0.89 15.71 18.73
N ALA A 105 1.65 16.79 18.88
CA ALA A 105 1.08 18.13 18.73
C ALA A 105 0.73 18.34 17.26
N VAL A 106 -0.57 18.38 16.95
CA VAL A 106 -1.10 18.75 15.64
C VAL A 106 -1.77 20.11 15.73
N CYS A 107 -1.78 20.87 14.63
CA CYS A 107 -2.54 22.12 14.58
C CYS A 107 -4.05 21.85 14.55
N MET A 108 -4.84 22.86 14.93
CA MET A 108 -6.31 22.77 15.03
C MET A 108 -7.03 23.02 13.69
N ALA A 109 -6.31 23.04 12.56
CA ALA A 109 -6.94 23.26 11.26
C ALA A 109 -7.75 22.02 10.85
N TYR A 110 -8.97 22.25 10.40
CA TYR A 110 -9.88 21.20 9.98
C TYR A 110 -9.75 20.95 8.47
N TYR A 111 -9.61 19.68 8.11
CA TYR A 111 -9.80 19.18 6.74
C TYR A 111 -10.52 17.82 6.83
N PRO A 112 -11.55 17.55 6.01
CA PRO A 112 -12.30 16.31 6.10
C PRO A 112 -11.41 15.09 5.77
N THR A 113 -11.51 14.04 6.57
CA THR A 113 -10.80 12.76 6.34
C THR A 113 -11.79 11.61 6.35
N PRO A 114 -11.46 10.46 5.73
CA PRO A 114 -12.27 9.25 5.87
C PRO A 114 -12.56 8.92 7.34
N PRO A 115 -13.77 8.43 7.67
CA PRO A 115 -14.19 8.15 9.05
C PRO A 115 -13.38 7.03 9.70
N LYS A 116 -12.93 6.05 8.90
CA LYS A 116 -12.05 4.98 9.37
C LYS A 116 -10.60 5.45 9.37
N LYS A 117 -9.91 5.30 10.49
CA LYS A 117 -8.51 5.71 10.65
C LYS A 117 -7.64 4.53 11.08
N LEU A 118 -6.43 4.46 10.53
CA LEU A 118 -5.46 3.42 10.82
C LEU A 118 -4.15 4.00 11.32
N SER A 119 -3.59 3.36 12.34
CA SER A 119 -2.19 3.53 12.71
C SER A 119 -1.36 2.65 11.79
N ILE A 120 -0.38 3.25 11.12
CA ILE A 120 0.47 2.55 10.14
C ILE A 120 1.94 2.82 10.40
N LYS A 121 2.79 1.86 10.02
CA LYS A 121 4.24 2.03 10.00
C LYS A 121 4.73 1.89 8.56
N ILE A 122 5.43 2.90 8.07
CA ILE A 122 6.04 2.85 6.74
C ILE A 122 7.21 1.87 6.77
N VAL A 123 7.23 0.95 5.81
CA VAL A 123 8.33 0.00 5.62
C VAL A 123 9.13 0.31 4.35
N GLU A 124 8.53 1.00 3.38
CA GLU A 124 9.19 1.43 2.15
C GLU A 124 8.47 2.68 1.61
N PRO A 125 9.16 3.83 1.47
CA PRO A 125 8.56 5.09 1.03
C PRO A 125 8.45 5.24 -0.49
#